data_AF-A0A395YAM9-F1
#
_entry.id   AF-A0A395YAM9-F1
#
_cell.length_a   1.000
_cell.length_b   1.000
_cell.length_c   1.000
_cell.angle_alpha   90.00
_cell.angle_beta   90.00
_cell.angle_gamma   90.00
#
_symmetry.space_group_name_H-M   'P 1'
#
loop_
_entity.id
_entity.type
_entity.pdbx_description
1 polymer ?
#
loop_
_entity_poly.entity_id
_entity_poly.type
_entity_poly.pdbx_seq_one_letter_code
_entity_poly.pdbx_strand_id
1 'polypeptide(L)'
;MKRKILAIIPIVMLIISLSACGRKETLYEIPDLSQYKTDYVGDSSNVINIVSKQDYPEGYSYDSIEIQSETKPYGLTVFLKAEPSASMLEDELQVNADMTFDLIGNLGTLDYKTADSKEIIASYER
;
A
#
# COMPACT_ATOMS: atom_id res chain seq x y z
N MET A 1 -32.29 -63.43 33.94
CA MET A 1 -31.26 -63.78 32.94
C MET A 1 -31.64 -63.19 31.59
N LYS A 2 -30.77 -62.34 31.02
CA LYS A 2 -30.64 -61.98 29.59
C LYS A 2 -29.44 -61.04 29.49
N ARG A 3 -28.31 -61.56 29.02
CA ARG A 3 -27.10 -60.78 28.69
C ARG A 3 -27.33 -60.09 27.34
N LYS A 4 -26.94 -58.81 27.23
CA LYS A 4 -26.55 -58.21 25.95
C LYS A 4 -25.34 -57.30 26.22
N ILE A 5 -24.20 -57.70 25.67
CA ILE A 5 -22.96 -56.93 25.58
C ILE A 5 -23.00 -56.22 24.21
N LEU A 6 -22.43 -55.00 24.14
CA LEU A 6 -21.96 -54.18 22.99
C LEU A 6 -22.48 -52.73 23.14
N ALA A 7 -21.72 -51.66 22.91
CA ALA A 7 -20.34 -51.45 22.47
C ALA A 7 -19.92 -50.02 22.91
N ILE A 8 -18.64 -49.83 23.19
CA ILE A 8 -18.01 -48.53 23.45
C ILE A 8 -17.79 -47.85 22.09
N ILE A 9 -18.35 -46.65 21.90
CA ILE A 9 -18.02 -45.76 20.78
C ILE A 9 -17.58 -44.42 21.39
N PRO A 10 -16.31 -44.01 21.27
CA PRO A 10 -15.89 -42.67 21.66
C PRO A 10 -16.33 -41.69 20.56
N ILE A 11 -17.29 -40.82 20.88
CA ILE A 11 -17.63 -39.65 20.05
C ILE A 11 -16.50 -38.62 20.23
N VAL A 12 -15.33 -38.94 19.67
CA VAL A 12 -14.21 -38.02 19.49
C VAL A 12 -14.17 -37.71 18.00
N MET A 13 -15.08 -36.86 17.56
CA MET A 13 -15.02 -36.10 16.30
C MET A 13 -16.35 -35.37 16.09
N LEU A 14 -16.61 -34.33 16.89
CA LEU A 14 -17.27 -33.14 16.37
C LEU A 14 -16.12 -32.19 16.01
N ILE A 15 -15.54 -32.36 14.81
CA ILE A 15 -15.85 -31.49 13.67
C ILE A 15 -15.64 -30.03 14.08
N ILE A 16 -14.36 -29.70 14.25
CA ILE A 16 -13.84 -28.34 14.15
C ILE A 16 -13.97 -27.97 12.67
N SER A 17 -15.13 -27.44 12.28
CA SER A 17 -15.33 -26.81 10.97
C SER A 17 -15.52 -25.32 11.16
N LEU A 18 -14.52 -24.67 11.76
CA LEU A 18 -14.27 -23.27 11.46
C LEU A 18 -13.59 -23.26 10.09
N SER A 19 -14.40 -23.28 9.04
CA SER A 19 -13.96 -22.85 7.70
C SER A 19 -13.71 -21.34 7.79
N ALA A 20 -12.60 -20.97 8.42
CA ALA A 20 -11.96 -19.70 8.13
C ALA A 20 -11.63 -19.77 6.64
N CYS A 21 -12.47 -19.16 5.81
CA CYS A 21 -12.05 -18.69 4.50
C CYS A 21 -10.84 -17.82 4.80
N GLY A 22 -9.65 -18.40 4.67
CA GLY A 22 -8.40 -17.67 4.77
C GLY A 22 -8.46 -16.58 3.72
N ARG A 23 -8.74 -15.35 4.16
CA ARG A 23 -8.29 -14.17 3.43
C ARG A 23 -6.79 -14.41 3.29
N LYS A 24 -6.34 -14.66 2.07
CA LYS A 24 -4.91 -14.70 1.79
C LYS A 24 -4.44 -13.28 2.07
N GLU A 25 -4.01 -13.01 3.29
CA GLU A 25 -3.02 -11.98 3.53
C GLU A 25 -1.77 -12.46 2.80
N THR A 26 -1.70 -12.14 1.51
CA THR A 26 -0.41 -11.99 0.85
C THR A 26 0.29 -10.91 1.65
N LEU A 27 1.26 -11.31 2.46
CA LEU A 27 2.13 -10.38 3.16
C LEU A 27 2.79 -9.53 2.07
N TYR A 28 2.27 -8.34 1.81
CA TYR A 28 2.89 -7.40 0.89
C TYR A 28 4.28 -7.10 1.45
N GLU A 29 5.33 -7.43 0.70
CA GLU A 29 6.69 -7.10 1.08
C GLU A 29 6.87 -5.60 0.84
N ILE A 30 6.92 -4.83 1.92
CA ILE A 30 7.19 -3.40 1.83
C ILE A 30 8.65 -3.20 1.44
N PRO A 31 8.96 -2.47 0.34
CA PRO A 31 10.34 -2.27 -0.09
C PRO A 31 11.14 -1.47 0.95
N ASP A 32 12.36 -1.92 1.27
CA ASP A 32 13.28 -1.16 2.13
C ASP A 32 13.95 -0.03 1.32
N LEU A 33 13.41 1.17 1.49
CA LEU A 33 13.89 2.40 0.84
C LEU A 33 14.64 3.33 1.80
N SER A 34 15.01 2.84 3.00
CA SER A 34 15.66 3.64 4.05
C SER A 34 16.96 4.33 3.60
N GLN A 35 17.68 3.73 2.64
CA GLN A 35 18.90 4.29 2.05
C GLN A 35 18.67 5.61 1.29
N TYR A 36 17.44 5.89 0.87
CA TYR A 36 17.07 7.12 0.16
C TYR A 36 16.43 8.17 1.08
N LYS A 37 16.38 7.92 2.39
CA LYS A 37 15.83 8.89 3.35
C LYS A 37 16.53 10.24 3.20
N THR A 38 15.74 11.31 3.20
CA THR A 38 16.21 12.69 3.06
C THR A 38 15.41 13.65 3.92
N ASP A 39 16.05 14.72 4.39
CA ASP A 39 15.36 15.75 5.19
C ASP A 39 14.53 16.69 4.32
N TYR A 40 14.79 16.75 3.01
CA TYR A 40 14.25 17.77 2.11
C TYR A 40 13.61 17.17 0.86
N VAL A 41 12.37 17.55 0.57
CA VAL A 41 11.67 17.19 -0.68
C VAL A 41 12.38 17.72 -1.94
N GLY A 42 13.21 18.76 -1.80
CA GLY A 42 14.03 19.28 -2.89
C GLY A 42 15.21 18.38 -3.31
N ASP A 43 15.51 17.33 -2.54
CA ASP A 43 16.52 16.33 -2.89
C ASP A 43 15.97 15.37 -3.96
N SER A 44 15.86 15.89 -5.18
CA SER A 44 15.17 15.23 -6.29
C SER A 44 15.69 13.81 -6.57
N SER A 45 16.99 13.58 -6.40
CA SER A 45 17.59 12.25 -6.63
C SER A 45 17.06 11.22 -5.64
N ASN A 46 17.01 11.56 -4.36
CA ASN A 46 16.47 10.67 -3.33
C ASN A 46 14.95 10.56 -3.41
N VAL A 47 14.24 11.67 -3.63
CA VAL A 47 12.78 11.68 -3.78
C VAL A 47 12.32 10.81 -4.95
N ILE A 48 12.97 10.91 -6.12
CA ILE A 48 12.66 10.04 -7.27
C ILE A 48 12.88 8.57 -6.92
N ASN A 49 13.98 8.24 -6.22
CA ASN A 49 14.25 6.85 -5.82
C ASN A 49 13.21 6.32 -4.83
N ILE A 50 12.70 7.15 -3.92
CA ILE A 50 11.63 6.76 -2.99
C ILE A 50 10.37 6.40 -3.78
N VAL A 51 9.83 7.32 -4.58
CA VAL A 51 8.51 7.10 -5.18
C VAL A 51 8.53 6.15 -6.40
N SER A 52 9.65 6.05 -7.13
CA SER A 52 9.72 5.17 -8.31
C SER A 52 9.95 3.70 -7.99
N LYS A 53 10.37 3.37 -6.76
CA LYS A 53 10.68 2.01 -6.31
C LYS A 53 9.65 1.43 -5.35
N GLN A 54 8.57 2.16 -5.09
CA GLN A 54 7.41 1.66 -4.37
C GLN A 54 6.58 0.73 -5.26
N ASP A 55 5.88 -0.20 -4.62
CA ASP A 55 4.88 -1.00 -5.30
C ASP A 55 3.60 -0.18 -5.48
N TYR A 56 3.12 -0.12 -6.72
CA TYR A 56 1.86 0.54 -7.03
C TYR A 56 0.74 -0.48 -7.20
N PRO A 57 -0.50 -0.09 -6.94
CA PRO A 57 -1.65 -0.97 -7.16
C PRO A 57 -1.76 -1.47 -8.60
N GLU A 58 -2.47 -2.58 -8.79
CA GLU A 58 -2.62 -3.21 -10.09
C GLU A 58 -3.18 -2.23 -11.14
N GLY A 59 -2.51 -2.17 -12.30
CA GLY A 59 -2.87 -1.25 -13.38
C GLY A 59 -2.32 0.18 -13.22
N TYR A 60 -1.57 0.46 -12.15
CA TYR A 60 -0.87 1.73 -11.97
C TYR A 60 0.64 1.55 -11.95
N SER A 61 1.35 2.53 -12.49
CA SER A 61 2.82 2.57 -12.42
C SER A 61 3.32 4.00 -12.35
N TYR A 62 4.48 4.18 -11.74
CA TYR A 62 5.18 5.46 -11.68
C TYR A 62 5.46 6.04 -13.07
N ASP A 63 5.23 7.34 -13.25
CA ASP A 63 5.64 8.10 -14.44
C ASP A 63 6.68 9.18 -14.11
N SER A 64 6.27 10.15 -13.28
CA SER A 64 7.05 11.36 -13.03
C SER A 64 6.66 12.01 -11.71
N ILE A 65 7.39 13.05 -11.32
CA ILE A 65 7.08 13.88 -10.15
C ILE A 65 7.07 15.36 -10.48
N GLU A 66 6.40 16.11 -9.62
CA GLU A 66 6.53 17.56 -9.50
C GLU A 66 6.78 17.92 -8.03
N ILE A 67 7.81 18.71 -7.76
CA ILE A 67 8.18 19.15 -6.42
C ILE A 67 7.73 20.60 -6.22
N GLN A 68 6.97 20.85 -5.16
CA GLN A 68 6.53 22.18 -4.76
C GLN A 68 7.32 22.64 -3.52
N SER A 69 8.53 23.17 -3.71
CA SER A 69 9.46 23.54 -2.62
C SER A 69 9.61 25.05 -2.38
N GLU A 70 8.90 25.89 -3.12
CA GLU A 70 9.03 27.36 -3.04
C GLU A 70 8.47 27.93 -1.73
N THR A 71 7.30 27.44 -1.30
CA THR A 71 6.60 27.91 -0.10
C THR A 71 6.01 26.75 0.66
N LYS A 72 5.85 26.91 1.98
CA LYS A 72 5.22 25.89 2.83
C LYS A 72 3.69 25.92 2.70
N PRO A 73 3.00 24.77 2.86
CA PRO A 73 3.57 23.43 3.03
C PRO A 73 4.31 22.97 1.77
N TYR A 74 5.45 22.31 1.94
CA TYR A 74 6.18 21.78 0.79
C TYR A 74 5.47 20.55 0.26
N GLY A 75 5.34 20.46 -1.06
CA GLY A 75 4.55 19.44 -1.72
C GLY A 75 5.34 18.53 -2.64
N LEU A 76 4.79 17.35 -2.86
CA LEU A 76 5.17 16.41 -3.89
C LEU A 76 3.91 15.97 -4.63
N THR A 77 3.92 16.03 -5.95
CA THR A 77 2.94 15.34 -6.79
C THR A 77 3.62 14.17 -7.48
N VAL A 78 3.05 12.99 -7.37
CA VAL A 78 3.46 11.78 -8.11
C VAL A 78 2.45 11.52 -9.22
N PHE A 79 2.94 11.50 -10.46
CA PHE A 79 2.12 11.16 -11.61
C PHE A 79 2.19 9.66 -11.87
N LEU A 80 1.02 9.04 -12.04
CA LEU A 80 0.87 7.62 -12.32
C LEU A 80 0.30 7.40 -13.70
N LYS A 81 0.89 6.47 -14.46
CA LYS A 81 0.22 5.87 -15.61
C LYS A 81 -0.87 4.93 -15.09
N ALA A 82 -2.05 5.05 -15.68
CA ALA A 82 -3.18 4.19 -15.38
C ALA A 82 -3.56 3.40 -16.63
N GLU A 83 -3.60 2.08 -16.51
CA GLU A 83 -4.15 1.22 -17.54
C GLU A 83 -5.68 1.40 -17.62
N PRO A 84 -6.32 1.18 -18.79
CA PRO A 84 -7.77 1.33 -18.93
C PRO A 84 -8.61 0.44 -17.99
N SER A 85 -8.01 -0.64 -17.48
CA SER A 85 -8.64 -1.59 -16.55
C SER A 85 -8.39 -1.29 -15.08
N ALA A 86 -7.67 -0.21 -14.75
CA ALA A 86 -7.27 0.09 -13.38
C ALA A 86 -8.49 0.46 -12.52
N SER A 87 -8.60 -0.13 -11.33
CA SER A 87 -9.69 0.11 -10.37
C SER A 87 -9.33 1.16 -9.32
N MET A 88 -10.30 1.73 -8.60
CA MET A 88 -10.07 2.79 -7.61
C MET A 88 -9.26 2.34 -6.37
N LEU A 89 -8.42 3.26 -5.86
CA LEU A 89 -7.18 2.96 -5.13
C LEU A 89 -6.91 3.66 -3.79
N GLU A 90 -7.76 4.55 -3.28
CA GLU A 90 -7.34 5.43 -2.17
C GLU A 90 -6.71 4.66 -1.00
N ASP A 91 -7.36 3.58 -0.54
CA ASP A 91 -6.86 2.77 0.57
C ASP A 91 -5.50 2.08 0.29
N GLU A 92 -5.16 1.81 -0.98
CA GLU A 92 -3.92 1.12 -1.36
C GLU A 92 -2.74 2.08 -1.52
N LEU A 93 -2.98 3.35 -1.82
CA LEU A 93 -1.93 4.37 -1.93
C LEU A 93 -1.50 4.93 -0.57
N GLN A 94 -2.29 4.75 0.49
CA GLN A 94 -1.96 5.20 1.84
C GLN A 94 -0.63 4.62 2.32
N VAL A 95 -0.34 3.35 2.03
CA VAL A 95 0.93 2.70 2.43
C VAL A 95 2.14 3.39 1.79
N ASN A 96 2.02 3.77 0.52
CA ASN A 96 3.07 4.53 -0.18
C ASN A 96 3.18 5.96 0.35
N ALA A 97 2.06 6.58 0.70
CA ALA A 97 2.03 7.91 1.28
C ALA A 97 2.74 7.93 2.64
N ASP A 98 2.39 7.01 3.54
CA ASP A 98 2.99 6.88 4.87
C ASP A 98 4.51 6.68 4.77
N MET A 99 4.96 5.76 3.92
CA MET A 99 6.38 5.55 3.66
C MET A 99 7.06 6.82 3.13
N THR A 100 6.41 7.54 2.22
CA THR A 100 6.97 8.75 1.63
C THR A 100 7.13 9.87 2.67
N PHE A 101 6.14 10.06 3.55
CA PHE A 101 6.24 11.02 4.66
C PHE A 101 7.29 10.64 5.70
N ASP A 102 7.50 9.34 5.95
CA ASP A 102 8.53 8.85 6.86
C ASP A 102 9.96 9.03 6.31
N LEU A 103 10.11 8.95 4.99
CA LEU A 103 11.40 9.05 4.30
C LEU A 103 11.76 10.48 3.86
N ILE A 104 10.79 11.41 3.79
CA ILE A 104 11.02 12.81 3.40
C ILE A 104 10.64 13.75 4.55
N GLY A 105 11.64 14.24 5.27
CA GLY A 105 11.45 14.92 6.57
C GLY A 105 10.56 16.16 6.53
N ASN A 106 10.71 17.02 5.52
CA ASN A 106 9.99 18.29 5.43
C ASN A 106 8.75 18.27 4.51
N LEU A 107 8.35 17.10 4.00
CA LEU A 107 7.18 16.97 3.14
C LEU A 107 5.91 17.27 3.94
N GLY A 108 5.08 18.18 3.42
CA GLY A 108 3.81 18.58 4.02
C GLY A 108 2.60 18.01 3.29
N THR A 109 2.65 17.94 1.96
CA THR A 109 1.53 17.44 1.13
C THR A 109 2.01 16.47 0.07
N LEU A 110 1.20 15.45 -0.22
CA LEU A 110 1.46 14.45 -1.24
C LEU A 110 0.21 14.20 -2.08
N ASP A 111 0.30 14.50 -3.37
CA ASP A 111 -0.76 14.25 -4.35
C ASP A 111 -0.37 13.10 -5.27
N TYR A 112 -1.31 12.20 -5.55
CA TYR A 112 -1.24 11.27 -6.66
C TYR A 112 -2.17 11.73 -7.78
N LYS A 113 -1.64 11.87 -8.99
CA LYS A 113 -2.42 12.30 -10.16
C LYS A 113 -2.21 11.37 -11.34
N THR A 114 -3.20 11.27 -12.21
CA THR A 114 -3.00 10.58 -13.50
C THR A 114 -1.98 11.35 -14.34
N ALA A 115 -1.11 10.62 -15.05
CA ALA A 115 -0.10 11.24 -15.90
C ALA A 115 -0.73 12.00 -17.08
N ASP A 116 -1.80 11.46 -17.66
CA ASP A 116 -2.45 11.97 -18.88
C ASP A 116 -3.44 13.11 -18.58
N SER A 117 -4.47 12.86 -17.76
CA SER A 117 -5.53 13.85 -17.48
C SER A 117 -5.16 14.82 -16.35
N LYS A 118 -4.10 14.54 -15.57
CA LYS A 118 -3.72 15.30 -14.36
C LYS A 118 -4.81 15.32 -13.29
N GLU A 119 -5.76 14.39 -13.37
CA GLU A 119 -6.83 14.22 -12.39
C GLU A 119 -6.27 13.69 -11.08
N ILE A 120 -6.80 14.18 -9.96
CA ILE A 120 -6.43 13.72 -8.62
C ILE A 120 -6.96 12.31 -8.42
N ILE A 121 -6.07 11.41 -8.04
CA ILE A 121 -6.37 10.03 -7.62
C ILE A 121 -6.56 10.00 -6.10
N ALA A 122 -5.62 10.60 -5.37
CA ALA A 122 -5.62 10.69 -3.92
C ALA A 122 -4.74 11.88 -3.47
N SER A 123 -5.05 12.45 -2.31
CA SER A 123 -4.28 13.54 -1.69
C SER A 123 -4.13 13.30 -0.19
N TYR A 124 -2.92 13.53 0.31
CA TYR A 124 -2.55 13.32 1.71
C TYR A 124 -1.80 14.52 2.28
N GLU A 125 -1.94 14.73 3.58
CA GLU A 125 -1.25 15.78 4.35
C GLU A 125 -0.80 15.23 5.71
N ARG A 126 0.25 15.82 6.30
CA ARG A 126 0.76 15.46 7.64
C ARG A 126 0.53 16.52 8.70
#